data_AF-A0A7D8UPG7-F1
#
_entry.id   AF-A0A7D8UPG7-F1
#
_cell.length_a   1.000
_cell.length_b   1.000
_cell.length_c   1.000
_cell.angle_alpha   90.00
_cell.angle_beta   90.00
_cell.angle_gamma   90.00
#
_symmetry.space_group_name_H-M   'P 1'
#
loop_
_entity.id
_entity.type
_entity.pdbx_description
1 polymer ?
#
loop_
_entity_poly.entity_id
_entity_poly.type
_entity_poly.pdbx_seq_one_letter_code
_entity_poly.pdbx_strand_id
1 'polypeptide(L)'
;MTGGKLYSIACQLAKEAGWEFGGQIAGHLMGDFPHERILKDKSALYITGGNSEQMRSLNAKGQKRHWILEIHLVDRERQIDSFYEQLLTVS
;
A
#
# COMPACT_ATOMS: atom_id res chain seq x y z
N MET A 1 -6.69 10.80 -2.21
CA MET A 1 -6.40 9.40 -2.61
C MET A 1 -6.42 8.59 -1.34
N THR A 2 -7.21 7.53 -1.26
CA THR A 2 -7.22 6.62 -0.11
C THR A 2 -6.31 5.43 -0.36
N GLY A 3 -5.89 4.73 0.69
CA GLY A 3 -5.08 3.51 0.55
C GLY A 3 -5.79 2.46 -0.32
N GLY A 4 -7.09 2.26 -0.11
CA GLY A 4 -7.88 1.32 -0.90
C GLY A 4 -8.02 1.72 -2.37
N LYS A 5 -8.13 3.02 -2.67
CA LYS A 5 -8.20 3.48 -4.06
C LYS A 5 -6.86 3.26 -4.79
N LEU A 6 -5.74 3.52 -4.14
CA LEU A 6 -4.42 3.26 -4.72
C LEU A 6 -4.17 1.75 -4.90
N TYR A 7 -4.58 0.91 -3.94
CA TYR A 7 -4.53 -0.54 -4.08
C TYR A 7 -5.33 -1.02 -5.31
N SER A 8 -6.58 -0.57 -5.47
CA SER A 8 -7.39 -0.93 -6.63
C SER A 8 -6.75 -0.50 -7.96
N ILE A 9 -6.10 0.68 -7.99
CA ILE A 9 -5.36 1.15 -9.17
C ILE A 9 -4.17 0.23 -9.47
N ALA A 10 -3.39 -0.16 -8.45
CA ALA A 10 -2.26 -1.07 -8.63
C ALA A 10 -2.72 -2.43 -9.19
N CYS A 11 -3.79 -3.01 -8.64
CA CYS A 11 -4.39 -4.23 -9.14
C CYS A 11 -4.88 -4.10 -10.60
N GLN A 12 -5.52 -2.97 -10.93
CA GLN A 12 -6.00 -2.71 -12.29
C GLN A 12 -4.84 -2.58 -13.28
N LEU A 13 -3.81 -1.80 -12.96
CA LEU A 13 -2.65 -1.60 -13.82
C LEU A 13 -1.85 -2.89 -14.02
N ALA A 14 -1.71 -3.73 -12.98
CA ALA A 14 -1.12 -5.06 -13.11
C ALA A 14 -1.88 -5.89 -14.15
N LYS A 15 -3.21 -5.94 -14.03
CA LYS A 15 -4.08 -6.67 -14.96
C LYS A 15 -3.99 -6.14 -16.39
N GLU A 16 -4.00 -4.82 -16.57
CA GLU A 16 -3.84 -4.17 -17.88
C GLU A 16 -2.49 -4.48 -18.52
N ALA A 17 -1.44 -4.65 -17.71
CA ALA A 17 -0.11 -5.05 -18.15
C ALA A 17 0.06 -6.58 -18.35
N GLY A 18 -1.00 -7.37 -18.14
CA GLY A 18 -0.97 -8.83 -18.30
C GLY A 18 -0.42 -9.61 -17.10
N TRP A 19 -0.35 -8.99 -15.92
CA TRP A 19 0.13 -9.58 -14.67
C TRP A 19 -0.99 -9.77 -13.64
N GLU A 20 -0.81 -10.71 -12.71
CA GLU A 20 -1.58 -10.79 -11.47
C GLU A 20 -0.92 -9.89 -10.42
N PHE A 21 -1.71 -9.08 -9.71
CA PHE A 21 -1.22 -8.41 -8.51
C PHE A 21 -1.19 -9.42 -7.35
N GLY A 22 0.00 -9.82 -6.92
CA GLY A 22 0.20 -10.91 -5.95
C GLY A 22 0.20 -10.50 -4.49
N GLY A 23 0.26 -9.19 -4.19
CA GLY A 23 0.30 -8.66 -2.83
C GLY A 23 -1.09 -8.50 -2.20
N GLN A 24 -1.20 -8.72 -0.88
CA GLN A 24 -2.40 -8.33 -0.10
C GLN A 24 -2.42 -6.82 0.20
N ILE A 25 -1.29 -6.16 0.02
CA ILE A 25 -1.08 -4.72 0.18
C ILE A 25 -0.31 -4.21 -1.05
N ALA A 26 -0.47 -2.94 -1.36
CA ALA A 26 0.32 -2.19 -2.33
C ALA A 26 1.29 -1.21 -1.63
N GLY A 27 1.58 -1.48 -0.35
CA GLY A 27 2.48 -0.68 0.48
C GLY A 27 1.94 -0.43 1.89
N HIS A 28 2.69 0.34 2.67
CA HIS A 28 2.43 0.55 4.09
C HIS A 28 2.93 1.90 4.59
N LEU A 29 2.45 2.31 5.77
CA LEU A 29 2.92 3.51 6.45
C LEU A 29 4.37 3.32 6.92
N MET A 30 5.21 4.33 6.71
CA MET A 30 6.51 4.47 7.36
C MET A 30 6.26 5.08 8.74
N GLY A 31 6.51 4.31 9.80
CA GLY A 31 6.28 4.73 11.19
C GLY A 31 7.46 4.42 12.10
N ASP A 32 7.47 5.06 13.27
CA ASP A 32 8.39 4.76 14.36
C ASP A 32 7.97 3.43 15.02
N PHE A 33 8.67 2.33 14.71
CA PHE A 33 8.55 1.10 15.49
C PHE A 33 9.13 1.32 16.90
N PRO A 34 8.43 1.01 18.02
CA PRO A 34 7.10 0.43 18.18
C PRO A 34 6.23 1.21 19.22
N HIS A 35 5.60 2.34 18.87
CA HIS A 35 4.76 3.08 19.85
C HIS A 35 3.37 3.52 19.40
N GLU A 36 2.93 3.21 18.18
CA GLU A 36 1.52 3.41 17.84
C GLU A 36 0.70 2.20 18.31
N ARG A 37 -0.08 2.39 19.39
CA ARG A 37 -1.14 1.47 19.82
C ARG A 37 -1.98 1.10 18.61
N ILE A 38 -1.77 -0.13 18.14
CA ILE A 38 -2.39 -0.65 16.93
C ILE A 38 -3.90 -0.64 17.13
N LEU A 39 -4.59 0.23 16.39
CA LEU A 39 -6.04 0.25 16.30
C LEU A 39 -6.53 -1.15 15.89
N LYS A 40 -7.73 -1.54 16.36
CA LYS A 40 -8.32 -2.85 16.05
C LYS A 40 -8.42 -3.11 14.53
N ASP A 41 -8.54 -2.06 13.74
CA ASP A 41 -8.43 -2.12 12.29
C ASP A 41 -7.06 -1.62 11.83
N LYS A 42 -6.24 -2.54 11.32
CA LYS A 42 -4.90 -2.25 10.82
C LYS A 42 -4.92 -1.74 9.38
N SER A 43 -6.06 -1.76 8.69
CA SER A 43 -6.17 -1.37 7.27
C SER A 43 -5.66 0.05 7.02
N ALA A 44 -5.87 0.96 7.97
CA ALA A 44 -5.38 2.34 7.93
C ALA A 44 -3.84 2.48 7.86
N LEU A 45 -3.09 1.42 8.20
CA LEU A 45 -1.63 1.37 8.15
C LEU A 45 -1.10 0.84 6.81
N TYR A 46 -1.99 0.34 5.94
CA TYR A 46 -1.62 -0.34 4.68
C TYR A 46 -2.34 0.27 3.48
N ILE A 47 -1.69 0.25 2.32
CA ILE A 47 -2.33 0.54 1.04
C ILE A 47 -3.03 -0.74 0.61
N THR A 48 -4.24 -0.99 1.12
CA THR A 48 -4.97 -2.25 0.90
C THR A 48 -6.44 -2.03 0.67
N GLY A 49 -7.12 -3.02 0.10
CA GLY A 49 -8.57 -3.02 -0.08
C GLY A 49 -9.29 -2.72 1.25
N GLY A 50 -10.30 -1.86 1.19
CA GLY A 50 -11.06 -1.45 2.37
C GLY A 50 -10.45 -0.29 3.16
N ASN A 51 -9.20 0.12 2.92
CA ASN A 51 -8.67 1.34 3.54
C ASN A 51 -9.32 2.61 2.95
N SER A 52 -10.26 3.19 3.70
CA SER A 52 -10.95 4.45 3.36
C SER A 52 -10.21 5.71 3.82
N GLU A 53 -9.09 5.60 4.53
CA GLU A 53 -8.33 6.75 5.04
C GLU A 53 -7.59 7.47 3.92
N GLN A 54 -7.57 8.81 4.00
CA GLN A 54 -6.77 9.61 3.07
C GLN A 54 -5.28 9.44 3.36
N MET A 55 -4.50 9.13 2.34
CA MET A 55 -3.05 8.92 2.48
C MET A 55 -2.30 10.20 2.88
N ARG A 56 -2.87 11.37 2.59
CA ARG A 56 -2.30 12.68 2.97
C ARG A 56 -2.71 13.14 4.38
N SER A 57 -3.50 12.35 5.11
CA SER A 57 -3.87 12.67 6.48
C SER A 57 -2.64 12.77 7.37
N LEU A 58 -2.73 13.60 8.41
CA LEU A 58 -1.70 13.67 9.45
C LEU A 58 -1.76 12.43 10.36
N ASN A 59 -0.64 12.13 11.04
CA ASN A 59 -0.62 11.18 12.14
C ASN A 59 -1.12 11.83 13.45
N ALA A 60 -1.14 11.07 14.54
CA ALA A 60 -1.61 11.57 15.84
C ALA A 60 -0.77 12.75 16.39
N LYS A 61 0.47 12.93 15.92
CA LYS A 61 1.37 14.03 16.29
C LYS A 61 1.25 15.24 15.35
N GLY A 62 0.30 15.23 14.40
CA GLY A 62 0.14 16.30 13.41
C GLY A 62 1.21 16.31 12.30
N GLN A 63 1.97 15.23 12.14
CA GLN A 63 3.00 15.11 11.10
C GLN A 63 2.43 14.46 9.85
N LYS A 64 3.02 14.77 8.67
CA LYS A 64 2.66 14.09 7.43
C LYS A 64 2.94 12.60 7.53
N ARG A 65 1.99 11.78 7.06
CA ARG A 65 2.22 10.35 6.87
C ARG A 65 3.14 10.12 5.68
N HIS A 66 4.17 9.32 5.89
CA HIS A 66 5.06 8.84 4.84
C HIS A 66 4.71 7.39 4.52
N TRP A 67 4.75 7.02 3.25
CA TRP A 67 4.31 5.70 2.80
C TRP A 67 5.41 5.05 1.98
N ILE A 68 5.52 3.74 2.11
CA ILE A 68 6.22 2.89 1.17
C ILE A 68 5.19 2.40 0.15
N LEU A 69 5.49 2.53 -1.14
CA LEU A 69 4.81 1.84 -2.22
C LEU A 69 5.48 0.48 -2.41
N GLU A 70 4.68 -0.57 -2.50
CA GLU A 70 5.13 -1.94 -2.68
C GLU A 70 4.30 -2.59 -3.79
N ILE A 71 4.94 -3.07 -4.86
CA ILE A 71 4.27 -3.70 -6.00
C ILE A 71 4.82 -5.11 -6.16
N HIS A 72 3.92 -6.09 -6.03
CA HIS A 72 4.22 -7.50 -6.24
C HIS A 72 3.41 -8.01 -7.44
N LEU A 73 4.10 -8.38 -8.52
CA LEU A 73 3.49 -8.92 -9.73
C LEU A 73 3.86 -10.39 -9.86
N VAL A 74 2.89 -11.21 -10.24
CA VAL A 74 3.06 -12.66 -10.38
C VAL A 74 2.56 -13.13 -11.75
N ASP A 75 3.31 -14.05 -12.35
CA ASP A 75 2.85 -14.91 -13.43
C ASP A 75 2.83 -16.36 -12.92
N ARG A 76 1.61 -16.88 -12.71
CA ARG A 76 1.39 -18.22 -12.13
C ARG A 76 1.72 -19.34 -13.10
N GLU A 77 1.55 -19.13 -14.40
CA GLU A 77 1.83 -20.13 -15.43
C GLU A 77 3.33 -20.32 -15.57
N ARG A 78 4.08 -19.21 -15.60
CA ARG A 78 5.54 -19.21 -15.71
C ARG A 78 6.25 -19.42 -14.37
N GLN A 79 5.52 -19.38 -13.26
CA GLN A 79 6.03 -19.49 -11.89
C GLN A 79 7.13 -18.46 -11.58
N ILE A 80 6.90 -17.22 -12.01
CA ILE A 80 7.81 -16.10 -11.72
C ILE A 80 7.07 -15.00 -10.97
N ASP A 81 7.81 -14.29 -10.13
CA ASP A 81 7.35 -13.10 -9.44
C ASP A 81 8.34 -11.94 -9.63
N SER A 82 7.87 -10.74 -9.34
CA SER A 82 8.70 -9.55 -9.27
C SER A 82 8.22 -8.63 -8.16
N PHE A 83 9.16 -7.92 -7.56
CA PHE A 83 8.94 -7.05 -6.43
C PHE A 83 9.58 -5.69 -6.67
N TYR A 84 8.85 -4.63 -6.35
CA TYR A 84 9.32 -3.26 -6.41
C TYR A 84 8.90 -2.51 -5.15
N GLU A 85 9.83 -1.81 -4.51
CA GLU A 85 9.56 -1.01 -3.33
C GLU A 85 10.21 0.37 -3.43
N GLN A 86 9.45 1.41 -3.08
CA GLN A 86 9.95 2.79 -3.08
C GLN A 86 9.23 3.65 -2.03
N LEU A 87 9.94 4.64 -1.48
CA LEU A 87 9.29 5.74 -0.78
C LEU A 87 8.30 6.48 -1.71
N LEU A 88 7.04 6.53 -1.29
CA LEU A 88 5.99 7.27 -1.99
C LEU A 88 5.97 8.72 -1.52
N THR A 89 6.42 9.62 -2.40
CA THR A 89 6.37 11.06 -2.15
C THR A 89 4.97 11.61 -2.41
N VAL A 90 4.20 11.79 -1.34
CA VAL A 90 2.91 12.50 -1.38
C VAL A 90 3.18 14.00 -1.27
N SER A 91 3.29 14.67 -2.43
CA SER A 91 3.29 16.14 -2.53
C SER A 91 1.90 16.74 -2.31
#